data_AF-A0A522CAR9-F1
#
_entry.id   AF-A0A522CAR9-F1
#
_cell.length_a   1.000
_cell.length_b   1.000
_cell.length_c   1.000
_cell.angle_alpha   90.00
_cell.angle_beta   90.00
_cell.angle_gamma   90.00
#
_symmetry.space_group_name_H-M   'P 1'
#
loop_
_entity.id
_entity.type
_entity.pdbx_description
1 polymer ?
#
loop_
_entity_poly.entity_id
_entity_poly.type
_entity_poly.pdbx_seq_one_letter_code
_entity_poly.pdbx_strand_id
1 'polypeptide(L)'
;MFTKSKLLISALLLAGLIGLLPFRAAFAHCDGLDGPVVRAATEALNTGKIEPVLIWVRKQDEAEVKEIFRKALAVRKLQNAEAASLADMYFFETIVRIHRAGEGAPYTGLKPAGRDLGPATIRRATDRGTAI
;
A
#
# COMPACT_ATOMS: atom_id res chain seq x y z
N MET A 1 3.48 46.61 20.39
CA MET A 1 3.21 46.94 18.97
C MET A 1 4.15 46.15 18.08
N PHE A 2 3.71 45.02 17.52
CA PHE A 2 4.46 44.33 16.48
C PHE A 2 4.34 45.13 15.19
N THR A 3 5.45 45.68 14.71
CA THR A 3 5.48 46.42 13.45
C THR A 3 5.23 45.44 12.29
N LYS A 4 4.45 45.85 11.29
CA LYS A 4 4.05 45.01 10.14
C LYS A 4 5.26 44.32 9.47
N SER A 5 6.44 44.95 9.47
CA SER A 5 7.68 44.36 8.95
C SER A 5 8.19 43.15 9.76
N LYS A 6 8.04 43.14 11.08
CA LYS A 6 8.43 42.00 11.93
C LYS A 6 7.50 40.80 11.71
N LEU A 7 6.22 41.05 11.42
CA LEU A 7 5.24 40.02 11.06
C LEU A 7 5.50 39.44 9.66
N LEU A 8 5.95 40.26 8.71
CA LEU A 8 6.31 39.80 7.37
C LEU A 8 7.59 38.95 7.36
N ILE A 9 8.62 39.37 8.11
CA ILE A 9 9.89 38.62 8.20
C ILE A 9 9.67 37.26 8.90
N SER A 10 8.86 37.22 9.95
CA SER A 10 8.53 35.96 10.65
C SER A 10 7.68 35.02 9.77
N ALA A 11 6.75 35.54 8.97
CA ALA A 11 5.99 34.74 8.00
C ALA A 11 6.88 34.14 6.89
N LEU A 12 7.86 34.91 6.39
CA LEU A 12 8.85 34.43 5.41
C LEU A 12 9.77 33.35 5.97
N LEU A 13 10.23 33.50 7.22
CA LEU A 13 11.05 32.48 7.90
C LEU A 13 10.26 31.19 8.15
N LEU A 14 8.98 31.30 8.52
CA LEU A 14 8.12 30.14 8.76
C LEU A 14 7.77 29.41 7.45
N ALA A 15 7.50 30.14 6.37
CA ALA A 15 7.28 29.56 5.05
C ALA A 15 8.54 28.88 4.49
N GLY A 16 9.72 29.47 4.71
CA GLY A 16 11.01 28.85 4.37
C GLY A 16 11.27 27.55 5.14
N LEU A 17 10.86 27.48 6.42
CA LEU A 17 11.01 26.28 7.24
C LEU A 17 10.06 25.15 6.80
N ILE A 18 8.85 25.47 6.34
CA ILE A 18 7.88 24.50 5.80
C ILE A 18 8.36 23.95 4.44
N GLY A 19 8.99 24.78 3.60
CA GLY A 19 9.53 24.37 2.31
C GLY A 19 10.77 23.45 2.39
N LEU A 20 11.43 23.36 3.55
CA LEU A 20 12.56 22.47 3.79
C LEU A 20 12.16 21.07 4.28
N LEU A 21 10.87 20.82 4.54
CA LEU A 21 10.41 19.49 4.94
C LEU A 21 10.43 18.60 3.69
N PRO A 22 11.25 17.52 3.66
CA PRO A 22 11.18 16.58 2.56
C PRO A 22 9.79 15.96 2.57
N PHE A 23 9.03 16.14 1.48
CA PHE A 23 7.83 15.35 1.23
C PHE A 23 8.28 13.91 1.03
N ARG A 24 8.43 13.17 2.13
CA ARG A 24 8.69 11.74 2.10
C ARG A 24 7.41 11.09 1.60
N ALA A 25 7.27 11.00 0.29
CA ALA A 25 6.35 10.06 -0.32
C ALA A 25 6.79 8.67 0.17
N ALA A 26 6.16 8.20 1.24
CA ALA A 26 6.30 6.82 1.68
C ALA A 26 5.68 5.97 0.57
N PHE A 27 6.52 5.54 -0.37
CA PHE A 27 6.15 4.57 -1.39
C PHE A 27 5.96 3.23 -0.70
N ALA A 28 4.80 3.03 -0.07
CA ALA A 28 4.42 1.73 0.43
C ALA A 28 4.20 0.82 -0.79
N HIS A 29 5.02 -0.22 -0.94
CA HIS A 29 4.84 -1.17 -2.04
C HIS A 29 3.51 -1.90 -1.88
N CYS A 30 2.85 -2.15 -3.00
CA CYS A 30 1.56 -2.85 -3.05
C CYS A 30 1.61 -4.29 -2.48
N ASP A 31 2.80 -4.85 -2.26
CA ASP A 31 3.03 -6.17 -1.67
C ASP A 31 3.53 -6.15 -0.21
N GLY A 32 3.64 -4.97 0.42
CA GLY A 32 3.98 -4.83 1.84
C GLY A 32 2.80 -5.12 2.77
N LEU A 33 3.10 -5.66 3.96
CA LEU A 33 2.12 -5.82 5.05
C LEU A 33 1.57 -4.48 5.56
N ASP A 34 2.34 -3.41 5.43
CA ASP A 34 1.93 -2.02 5.65
C ASP A 34 1.51 -1.31 4.34
N GLY A 35 1.50 -2.05 3.24
CA GLY A 35 1.13 -1.60 1.91
C GLY A 35 -0.34 -1.25 1.78
N PRO A 36 -0.70 -0.40 0.80
CA PRO A 36 -2.07 0.09 0.66
C PRO A 36 -3.08 -1.02 0.35
N VAL A 37 -2.64 -2.08 -0.34
CA VAL A 37 -3.46 -3.27 -0.63
C VAL A 37 -3.82 -4.04 0.65
N VAL A 38 -2.85 -4.30 1.51
CA VAL A 38 -3.08 -5.01 2.79
C VAL A 38 -3.88 -4.16 3.76
N ARG A 39 -3.68 -2.82 3.76
CA ARG A 39 -4.52 -1.90 4.54
C ARG A 39 -5.99 -1.96 4.12
N ALA A 40 -6.27 -1.95 2.82
CA ALA A 40 -7.63 -2.09 2.31
C ALA A 40 -8.24 -3.46 2.64
N ALA A 41 -7.45 -4.54 2.54
CA ALA A 41 -7.89 -5.89 2.94
C ALA A 41 -8.19 -5.97 4.44
N THR A 42 -7.37 -5.34 5.28
CA THR A 42 -7.58 -5.24 6.73
C THR A 42 -8.88 -4.49 7.04
N GLU A 43 -9.10 -3.34 6.40
CA GLU A 43 -10.33 -2.57 6.54
C GLU A 43 -11.57 -3.39 6.12
N ALA A 44 -11.48 -4.09 4.99
CA ALA A 44 -12.57 -4.93 4.51
C ALA A 44 -12.91 -6.05 5.49
N LEU A 45 -11.90 -6.75 6.01
CA LEU A 45 -12.10 -7.78 7.02
C LEU A 45 -12.72 -7.20 8.30
N ASN A 46 -12.22 -6.07 8.79
CA ASN A 46 -12.72 -5.46 10.03
C ASN A 46 -14.17 -4.97 9.92
N THR A 47 -14.55 -4.44 8.76
CA THR A 47 -15.89 -3.90 8.53
C THR A 47 -16.88 -4.92 7.96
N GLY A 48 -16.38 -6.07 7.48
CA GLY A 48 -17.17 -7.06 6.74
C GLY A 48 -17.61 -6.58 5.35
N LYS A 49 -17.00 -5.52 4.82
CA LYS A 49 -17.35 -4.85 3.56
C LYS A 49 -16.23 -5.05 2.54
N ILE A 50 -16.52 -5.59 1.36
CA ILE A 50 -15.49 -5.95 0.36
C ILE A 50 -15.00 -4.77 -0.48
N GLU A 51 -15.78 -3.68 -0.51
CA GLU A 51 -15.60 -2.53 -1.40
C GLU A 51 -14.18 -1.91 -1.35
N PRO A 52 -13.52 -1.76 -0.18
CA PRO A 52 -12.16 -1.23 -0.11
C PRO A 52 -11.14 -2.07 -0.90
N VAL A 53 -11.35 -3.38 -1.01
CA VAL A 53 -10.46 -4.29 -1.74
C VAL A 53 -10.71 -4.23 -3.24
N LEU A 54 -11.97 -4.04 -3.67
CA LEU A 54 -12.33 -4.13 -5.08
C LEU A 54 -11.66 -3.05 -5.95
N ILE A 55 -11.21 -1.94 -5.36
CA ILE A 55 -10.46 -0.89 -6.08
C ILE A 55 -9.05 -1.36 -6.50
N TRP A 56 -8.52 -2.40 -5.86
CA TRP A 56 -7.17 -2.93 -6.08
C TRP A 56 -7.15 -4.15 -7.02
N VAL A 57 -8.31 -4.60 -7.50
CA VAL A 57 -8.42 -5.82 -8.31
C VAL A 57 -9.07 -5.50 -9.65
N ARG A 58 -8.72 -6.25 -10.69
CA ARG A 58 -9.36 -6.08 -12.00
C ARG A 58 -10.76 -6.67 -11.94
N LYS A 59 -11.68 -6.15 -12.75
CA LYS A 59 -13.08 -6.59 -12.78
C LYS A 59 -13.24 -8.11 -12.94
N GLN A 60 -12.41 -8.73 -13.78
CA GLN A 60 -12.46 -10.18 -14.01
C GLN A 60 -12.06 -11.02 -12.78
N ASP A 61 -11.29 -10.45 -11.85
CA ASP A 61 -10.80 -11.15 -10.66
C ASP A 61 -11.75 -10.96 -9.45
N GLU A 62 -12.74 -10.05 -9.54
CA GLU A 62 -13.63 -9.71 -8.42
C GLU A 62 -14.42 -10.91 -7.87
N ALA A 63 -14.84 -11.84 -8.74
CA ALA A 63 -15.63 -13.00 -8.31
C ALA A 63 -14.82 -13.93 -7.40
N GLU A 64 -13.55 -14.20 -7.74
CA GLU A 64 -12.62 -14.97 -6.91
C GLU A 64 -12.40 -14.26 -5.57
N VAL A 65 -12.14 -12.95 -5.61
CA VAL A 65 -11.88 -12.12 -4.43
C VAL A 65 -13.07 -12.11 -3.46
N LYS A 66 -14.30 -11.96 -3.98
CA LYS A 66 -15.53 -12.00 -3.17
C LYS A 66 -15.70 -13.35 -2.48
N GLU A 67 -15.42 -14.45 -3.16
CA GLU A 67 -15.54 -15.78 -2.57
C GLU A 67 -14.50 -16.04 -1.47
N ILE A 68 -13.25 -15.65 -1.71
CA ILE A 68 -12.17 -15.78 -0.72
C ILE A 68 -12.46 -14.90 0.51
N PHE A 69 -12.98 -13.69 0.31
CA PHE A 69 -13.41 -12.82 1.40
C PHE A 69 -14.50 -13.46 2.28
N ARG A 70 -15.54 -14.05 1.66
CA ARG A 70 -16.57 -14.76 2.43
C ARG A 70 -15.99 -15.91 3.24
N LYS A 71 -15.05 -16.68 2.67
CA LYS A 71 -14.36 -17.77 3.37
C LYS A 71 -13.55 -17.26 4.56
N ALA A 72 -12.78 -16.18 4.37
CA ALA A 72 -12.02 -15.57 5.45
C ALA A 72 -12.92 -15.11 6.60
N LEU A 73 -14.04 -14.43 6.28
CA LEU A 73 -15.03 -14.04 7.29
C LEU A 73 -15.67 -15.24 8.00
N ALA A 74 -15.94 -16.34 7.29
CA ALA A 74 -16.48 -17.55 7.89
C ALA A 74 -15.51 -18.18 8.90
N VAL A 75 -14.21 -18.25 8.57
CA VAL A 75 -13.18 -18.78 9.48
C VAL A 75 -13.01 -17.88 10.71
N ARG A 76 -12.99 -16.54 10.53
CA ARG A 76 -12.88 -15.59 11.67
C ARG A 76 -14.04 -15.73 12.66
N LYS A 77 -15.22 -16.16 12.23
CA LYS A 77 -16.38 -16.41 13.09
C LYS A 77 -16.26 -17.65 13.98
N LEU A 78 -15.25 -18.51 13.77
CA LEU A 78 -15.02 -19.70 14.58
C LEU A 78 -14.47 -19.40 15.99
N GLN A 79 -14.24 -18.13 16.33
CA GLN A 79 -13.78 -17.67 17.67
C GLN A 79 -12.46 -18.32 18.12
N ASN A 80 -11.58 -18.63 17.18
CA ASN A 80 -10.21 -19.08 17.43
C ASN A 80 -9.23 -18.05 16.85
N ALA A 81 -8.32 -17.53 17.68
CA ALA A 81 -7.45 -16.42 17.32
C ALA A 81 -6.42 -16.82 16.25
N GLU A 82 -5.87 -18.03 16.35
CA GLU A 82 -4.91 -18.58 15.40
C GLU A 82 -5.56 -18.79 14.02
N ALA A 83 -6.79 -19.32 14.00
CA ALA A 83 -7.57 -19.52 12.78
C ALA A 83 -7.94 -18.19 12.12
N ALA A 84 -8.31 -17.18 12.91
CA ALA A 84 -8.58 -15.84 12.42
C ALA A 84 -7.31 -15.21 11.80
N SER A 85 -6.17 -15.30 12.48
CA SER A 85 -4.89 -14.81 11.97
C SER A 85 -4.48 -15.51 10.66
N LEU A 86 -4.66 -16.84 10.57
CA LEU A 86 -4.39 -17.60 9.36
C LEU A 86 -5.31 -17.18 8.20
N ALA A 87 -6.60 -16.93 8.49
CA ALA A 87 -7.55 -16.46 7.50
C ALA A 87 -7.21 -15.05 6.98
N ASP A 88 -6.80 -14.15 7.87
CA ASP A 88 -6.37 -12.80 7.54
C ASP A 88 -5.14 -12.84 6.63
N MET A 89 -4.10 -13.60 7.00
CA MET A 89 -2.88 -13.77 6.21
C MET A 89 -3.16 -14.39 4.84
N TYR A 90 -3.97 -15.45 4.78
CA TYR A 90 -4.37 -16.08 3.51
C TYR A 90 -5.08 -15.08 2.59
N PHE A 91 -5.96 -14.24 3.14
CA PHE A 91 -6.63 -13.20 2.38
C PHE A 91 -5.63 -12.15 1.87
N PHE A 92 -4.72 -11.67 2.72
CA PHE A 92 -3.69 -10.69 2.34
C PHE A 92 -2.79 -11.19 1.21
N GLU A 93 -2.26 -12.40 1.33
CA GLU A 93 -1.42 -13.02 0.29
C GLU A 93 -2.17 -13.14 -1.03
N THR A 94 -3.45 -13.52 -0.98
CA THR A 94 -4.26 -13.68 -2.18
C THR A 94 -4.55 -12.35 -2.87
N ILE A 95 -4.97 -11.32 -2.13
CA ILE A 95 -5.25 -10.01 -2.72
C ILE A 95 -3.97 -9.39 -3.30
N VAL A 96 -2.84 -9.50 -2.61
CA VAL A 96 -1.56 -9.02 -3.13
C VAL A 96 -1.18 -9.81 -4.40
N ARG A 97 -1.28 -11.14 -4.40
CA ARG A 97 -0.98 -11.95 -5.60
C ARG A 97 -1.84 -11.55 -6.80
N ILE A 98 -3.15 -11.37 -6.61
CA ILE A 98 -4.09 -10.96 -7.66
C ILE A 98 -3.78 -9.55 -8.15
N HIS A 99 -3.55 -8.61 -7.24
CA HIS A 99 -3.20 -7.23 -7.57
C HIS A 99 -1.91 -7.16 -8.40
N ARG A 100 -0.84 -7.81 -7.93
CA ARG A 100 0.45 -7.86 -8.64
C ARG A 100 0.33 -8.48 -10.03
N ALA A 101 -0.45 -9.55 -10.16
CA ALA A 101 -0.76 -10.14 -11.47
C ALA A 101 -1.52 -9.16 -12.39
N GLY A 102 -2.40 -8.33 -11.82
CA GLY A 102 -3.08 -7.25 -12.53
C GLY A 102 -2.15 -6.16 -13.02
N GLU A 103 -1.06 -5.89 -12.30
CA GLU A 103 0.03 -4.98 -12.68
C GLU A 103 1.05 -5.63 -13.64
N GLY A 104 0.86 -6.91 -14.01
CA GLY A 104 1.78 -7.65 -14.86
C GLY A 104 3.11 -8.01 -14.17
N ALA A 105 3.12 -8.02 -12.83
CA ALA A 105 4.32 -8.21 -12.04
C ALA A 105 4.27 -9.49 -11.19
N PRO A 106 5.42 -10.14 -10.93
CA PRO A 106 5.44 -11.39 -10.18
C PRO A 106 5.09 -11.16 -8.70
N TYR A 107 4.37 -12.12 -8.13
CA TYR A 107 4.21 -12.24 -6.69
C TYR A 107 5.44 -12.95 -6.09
N THR A 108 6.10 -12.32 -5.12
CA THR A 108 7.32 -12.84 -4.48
C THR A 108 7.16 -12.94 -2.95
N GLY A 109 5.93 -13.17 -2.50
CA GLY A 109 5.57 -13.16 -1.07
C GLY A 109 5.27 -11.77 -0.54
N LEU A 110 4.49 -11.71 0.55
CA LEU A 110 4.26 -10.49 1.32
C LEU A 110 5.58 -9.97 1.90
N LYS A 111 5.77 -8.65 1.84
CA LYS A 111 6.95 -8.01 2.42
C LYS A 111 6.66 -7.58 3.86
N PRO A 112 7.60 -7.77 4.81
CA PRO A 112 7.47 -7.23 6.16
C PRO A 112 7.21 -5.74 6.15
N ALA A 113 6.51 -5.25 7.16
CA ALA A 113 6.31 -3.82 7.36
C ALA A 113 7.65 -3.11 7.69
N GLY A 114 7.76 -1.82 7.35
CA GLY A 114 8.85 -0.96 7.79
C GLY A 114 10.22 -1.25 7.16
N ARG A 115 10.29 -1.91 5.99
CA ARG A 115 11.56 -2.12 5.29
C ARG A 115 12.09 -0.83 4.66
N ASP A 116 13.40 -0.62 4.72
CA ASP A 116 14.08 0.35 3.87
C ASP A 116 14.05 -0.18 2.43
N LEU A 117 13.43 0.58 1.54
CA LEU A 117 13.19 0.19 0.16
C LEU A 117 14.34 0.55 -0.78
N GLY A 118 15.40 1.17 -0.24
CA GLY A 118 16.49 1.71 -1.03
C GLY A 118 16.01 2.85 -1.96
N PRO A 119 16.93 3.49 -2.70
CA PRO A 119 16.55 4.53 -3.64
C PRO A 119 15.68 3.95 -4.77
N ALA A 120 14.55 4.60 -5.05
CA ALA A 120 13.71 4.30 -6.20
C ALA A 120 14.53 4.50 -7.49
N THR A 121 15.11 3.43 -8.01
CA THR A 121 15.90 3.48 -9.24
C THR A 121 14.94 3.49 -10.43
N ILE A 122 14.71 4.67 -10.99
CA ILE A 122 14.16 4.79 -12.34
C ILE A 122 15.17 4.13 -13.28
N ARG A 123 14.87 2.92 -13.78
CA ARG A 123 15.65 2.33 -14.87
C ARG A 123 15.44 3.20 -16.11
N ARG A 124 16.34 4.16 -16.33
CA ARG A 124 16.37 4.97 -17.55
C ARG A 124 16.56 4.02 -18.73
N ALA A 125 15.59 3.98 -19.63
CA ALA A 125 15.70 3.30 -20.91
C ALA A 125 16.64 4.10 -21.83
N THR A 126 17.95 4.06 -21.58
CA THR A 126 18.98 4.58 -22.49
C THR A 126 20.13 3.61 -22.57
N ASP A 127 19.87 2.38 -23.02
CA ASP A 127 20.88 1.55 -23.67
C ASP A 127 20.46 1.39 -25.14
N ARG A 128 20.50 2.50 -25.89
CA ARG A 128 20.80 2.44 -27.31
C ARG A 128 22.32 2.63 -27.42
N GLY A 129 23.04 1.57 -27.78
CA GLY A 129 24.50 1.64 -27.93
C GLY A 129 25.12 0.29 -28.30
N THR A 130 24.88 -0.12 -29.54
CA THR A 130 25.82 -0.79 -30.46
C THR A 130 26.91 -1.70 -29.85
N ALA A 131 26.72 -3.01 -30.02
CA ALA A 131 27.84 -3.95 -30.06
C ALA A 131 28.42 -3.97 -31.48
N ILE A 132 29.61 -3.38 -31.63
CA ILE A 132 30.70 -3.86 -32.51
C ILE A 132 32.00 -3.78 -31.70
#